data_AF-A0A369AY00-F1
#
_entry.id   AF-A0A369AY00-F1
#
_cell.length_a   1.000
_cell.length_b   1.000
_cell.length_c   1.000
_cell.angle_alpha   90.00
_cell.angle_beta   90.00
_cell.angle_gamma   90.00
#
_symmetry.space_group_name_H-M   'P 1'
#
loop_
_entity.id
_entity.type
_entity.pdbx_description
1 polymer ?
#
loop_
_entity_poly.entity_id
_entity_poly.type
_entity_poly.pdbx_seq_one_letter_code
_entity_poly.pdbx_strand_id
1 'polypeptide(L)' 'MVNIEEAFAGDKKRKHMGLKSKQSVAGFIFALPSLAGFAVFFAVPFVISLYYCFTEDIAGIRFVGLKNFNDLLHSG' A
#
# COMPACT_ATOMS: atom_id res chain seq x y z
N MET A 1 -45.39 7.65 -47.98
CA MET A 1 -45.42 8.23 -46.63
C MET A 1 -45.04 7.12 -45.65
N VAL A 2 -43.86 7.28 -45.06
CA VAL A 2 -43.20 6.62 -43.91
C VAL A 2 -43.34 5.10 -43.68
N ASN A 3 -42.21 4.40 -43.53
CA ASN A 3 -42.10 3.32 -42.54
C ASN A 3 -41.06 3.73 -41.50
N ILE A 4 -41.61 4.06 -40.34
CA ILE A 4 -40.94 4.62 -39.17
C ILE A 4 -40.09 3.53 -38.49
N GLU A 5 -40.12 2.29 -38.99
CA GLU A 5 -39.39 1.13 -38.44
C GLU A 5 -37.87 1.24 -38.55
N GLU A 6 -37.34 1.95 -39.56
CA GLU A 6 -35.88 2.20 -39.61
C GLU A 6 -35.41 3.18 -38.52
N ALA A 7 -36.34 3.88 -37.86
CA ALA A 7 -36.06 4.65 -36.64
C ALA A 7 -35.86 3.75 -35.40
N PHE A 8 -36.04 2.42 -35.53
CA PHE A 8 -36.05 1.48 -34.40
C PHE A 8 -35.14 0.26 -34.61
N ALA A 9 -33.87 0.39 -34.95
CA ALA A 9 -33.00 -0.79 -34.83
C ALA A 9 -31.53 -0.50 -34.56
N GLY A 10 -31.19 -0.39 -33.28
CA GLY A 10 -29.91 -0.89 -32.79
C GLY A 10 -29.08 0.09 -31.98
N ASP A 11 -29.55 0.43 -30.78
CA ASP A 11 -28.65 0.90 -29.72
C ASP A 11 -27.69 -0.25 -29.35
N LYS A 12 -26.49 -0.26 -29.94
CA LYS A 12 -25.45 -1.21 -29.57
C LYS A 12 -24.94 -0.86 -28.17
N LYS A 13 -25.61 -1.39 -27.14
CA LYS A 13 -25.11 -1.36 -25.75
C LYS A 13 -23.70 -1.95 -25.69
N ARG A 14 -22.71 -1.07 -25.63
CA ARG A 14 -21.31 -1.43 -25.37
C ARG A 14 -21.26 -1.99 -23.96
N LYS A 15 -21.19 -3.32 -23.87
CA LYS A 15 -21.07 -4.06 -22.62
C LYS A 15 -19.78 -3.61 -21.93
N HIS A 16 -19.89 -2.71 -20.97
CA HIS A 16 -18.76 -2.29 -20.16
C HIS A 16 -18.24 -3.56 -19.47
N MET A 17 -17.00 -3.95 -19.78
CA MET A 17 -16.38 -5.14 -19.22
C MET A 17 -16.10 -4.88 -17.73
N GLY A 18 -17.09 -5.17 -16.89
CA GLY A 18 -16.87 -5.21 -15.44
C GLY A 18 -15.84 -6.27 -15.13
N LEU A 19 -14.73 -5.87 -14.49
CA LEU A 19 -13.69 -6.78 -14.05
C LEU A 19 -14.34 -7.86 -13.19
N LYS A 20 -14.31 -9.12 -13.66
CA LYS A 20 -14.83 -10.26 -12.90
C LYS A 20 -14.05 -10.36 -11.60
N SER A 21 -14.70 -10.02 -10.50
CA SER A 21 -14.15 -9.94 -9.14
C SER A 21 -13.36 -11.18 -8.68
N LYS A 22 -13.68 -12.38 -9.20
CA LYS A 22 -12.91 -13.61 -8.92
C LYS A 22 -11.50 -13.63 -9.51
N GLN A 23 -11.24 -12.96 -10.63
CA GLN A 23 -9.89 -12.86 -11.21
C GLN A 23 -8.99 -11.91 -10.41
N SER A 24 -9.57 -10.91 -9.74
CA SER A 24 -8.81 -9.96 -8.92
C SER A 24 -8.15 -10.63 -7.71
N VAL A 25 -8.84 -11.57 -7.06
CA VAL A 25 -8.30 -12.30 -5.89
C VAL A 25 -7.07 -13.13 -6.27
N ALA A 26 -7.10 -13.80 -7.42
CA ALA A 26 -5.95 -14.57 -7.90
C ALA A 26 -4.73 -13.67 -8.16
N GLY A 27 -4.95 -12.46 -8.71
CA GLY A 27 -3.89 -11.47 -8.90
C GLY A 27 -3.27 -11.01 -7.58
N PHE A 28 -4.08 -10.78 -6.55
CA PHE A 28 -3.57 -10.45 -5.22
C PHE A 28 -2.78 -11.59 -4.59
N ILE A 29 -3.28 -12.84 -4.64
CA ILE A 29 -2.57 -13.99 -4.08
C ILE A 29 -1.20 -14.18 -4.75
N PHE A 30 -1.12 -13.96 -6.07
CA PHE A 30 0.14 -14.04 -6.79
C PHE A 30 1.11 -12.89 -6.46
N ALA A 31 0.59 -11.67 -6.25
CA ALA A 31 1.39 -10.51 -5.89
C ALA A 31 1.83 -10.49 -4.41
N LEU A 32 1.07 -11.14 -3.52
CA LEU A 32 1.31 -11.17 -2.08
C LEU A 32 2.73 -11.60 -1.69
N PRO A 33 3.35 -12.67 -2.21
CA PRO A 33 4.72 -13.04 -1.84
C PRO A 33 5.74 -11.96 -2.18
N SER A 34 5.63 -11.31 -3.34
CA SER A 34 6.50 -10.19 -3.72
C SER A 34 6.27 -8.97 -2.84
N LEU A 35 5.00 -8.64 -2.56
CA LEU A 35 4.65 -7.52 -1.69
C LEU A 35 5.09 -7.75 -0.24
N ALA A 36 4.94 -8.98 0.26
CA ALA A 36 5.42 -9.38 1.58
C ALA A 36 6.95 -9.30 1.66
N GLY A 37 7.66 -9.79 0.64
CA GLY A 37 9.11 -9.64 0.55
C GLY A 37 9.54 -8.17 0.59
N PHE A 38 8.93 -7.32 -0.23
CA PHE A 38 9.17 -5.87 -0.23
C PHE A 38 8.89 -5.26 1.15
N ALA A 39 7.75 -5.59 1.76
CA ALA A 39 7.36 -5.08 3.06
C ALA A 39 8.35 -5.49 4.16
N VAL A 40 8.82 -6.73 4.17
CA VAL A 40 9.82 -7.20 5.14
C VAL A 40 11.16 -6.48 4.93
N PHE A 41 11.64 -6.39 3.70
CA PHE A 41 12.90 -5.69 3.39
C PHE A 41 12.87 -4.21 3.75
N PHE A 42 11.69 -3.57 3.67
CA PHE A 42 11.51 -2.19 4.10
C PHE A 42 11.33 -2.06 5.62
N ALA A 43 10.50 -2.92 6.22
CA ALA A 43 10.13 -2.84 7.63
C ALA A 43 11.29 -3.19 8.56
N VAL A 44 12.16 -4.14 8.20
CA VAL A 44 13.32 -4.53 9.02
C VAL A 44 14.26 -3.35 9.30
N PRO A 45 14.86 -2.67 8.30
CA PRO A 45 15.72 -1.52 8.55
C PRO A 45 14.95 -0.36 9.20
N PHE A 46 13.67 -0.18 8.88
CA PHE A 46 12.83 0.84 9.51
C PHE A 46 12.65 0.61 11.02
N VAL A 47 12.36 -0.63 11.44
CA VAL A 47 12.22 -0.98 12.86
C VAL A 47 13.56 -0.85 13.59
N ILE A 48 14.67 -1.20 12.94
CA ILE A 48 16.02 -0.99 13.49
C ILE A 48 16.27 0.51 13.71
N SER A 49 15.96 1.36 12.73
CA SER A 49 16.07 2.81 12.87
C SER A 49 15.19 3.35 14.00
N LEU A 50 13.93 2.90 14.08
CA LEU A 50 13.04 3.27 15.19
C LEU A 50 13.59 2.82 16.54
N TYR A 51 14.10 1.60 16.64
CA TYR A 51 14.71 1.09 17.86
C TYR A 51 15.87 1.97 18.33
N TYR A 52 16.74 2.37 17.39
CA TYR A 52 17.83 3.29 17.70
C TYR A 52 17.36 4.67 18.17
N CYS A 53 16.18 5.15 17.78
CA CYS A 53 15.64 6.41 18.31
C CYS A 53 15.40 6.35 19.84
N PHE A 54 15.16 5.16 20.40
CA PHE A 54 14.90 4.97 21.83
C PHE A 54 16.13 4.51 22.62
N THR A 55 17.26 4.29 21.96
CA THR A 55 18.52 3.89 22.59
C THR A 55 19.57 4.98 22.45
N GLU A 56 20.47 5.07 23.42
CA GLU A 56 21.65 5.92 23.39
C GLU A 56 22.87 5.01 23.21
N ASP A 57 23.78 5.41 22.33
CA ASP A 57 25.02 4.72 21.95
C ASP A 57 24.90 3.47 21.03
N ILE A 58 25.78 3.40 20.02
CA ILE A 58 25.86 2.32 19.02
C ILE A 58 26.73 1.17 19.55
N ALA A 59 27.66 1.45 20.47
CA ALA A 59 28.56 0.47 21.06
C ALA A 59 27.96 -0.22 22.30
N GLY A 60 27.03 0.42 23.02
CA GLY A 60 26.27 -0.15 24.12
C GLY A 60 24.78 0.19 24.02
N ILE A 61 23.92 -0.83 23.96
CA ILE A 61 22.47 -0.64 23.89
C ILE A 61 21.97 -0.11 25.25
N ARG A 62 21.84 1.21 25.41
CA ARG A 62 21.21 1.81 26.59
C ARG A 62 19.85 2.38 26.22
N PHE A 63 18.78 1.73 26.66
CA PHE A 63 17.42 2.22 26.42
C PHE A 63 17.15 3.49 27.24
N VAL A 64 16.94 4.61 26.54
CA VAL A 64 16.66 5.93 27.13
C VAL A 64 15.24 6.41 26.89
N GLY A 65 14.42 5.59 26.22
CA GLY A 65 13.03 5.89 25.93
C GLY A 65 12.92 7.17 25.10
N LEU A 66 12.06 8.09 25.54
CA LEU A 66 11.78 9.34 24.82
C LEU A 66 12.79 10.46 25.09
N LYS A 67 13.85 10.21 25.88
CA LYS A 67 14.82 11.25 26.23
C LYS A 67 15.43 11.92 25.00
N ASN A 68 15.81 11.15 23.98
CA ASN A 68 16.34 11.67 22.72
C ASN A 68 15.39 12.67 22.05
N PHE A 69 14.08 12.37 22.03
CA PHE A 69 13.07 13.27 21.47
C PHE A 69 12.89 14.53 22.32
N ASN A 70 12.86 14.39 23.65
CA ASN A 70 12.77 15.53 24.56
C ASN A 70 13.95 16.49 24.37
N ASP A 71 15.16 15.94 24.31
CA ASP A 71 16.38 16.72 24.10
C ASP A 71 16.29 17.49 22.78
N LEU A 72 15.88 16.84 21.69
CA LEU A 72 15.67 17.50 20.38
C LEU A 72 14.67 18.65 20.43
N LEU A 73 13.56 18.49 21.16
CA LEU A 73 12.50 19.51 21.26
C LEU A 73 12.89 20.69 22.17
N HIS A 74 13.80 20.47 23.13
CA HIS A 74 14.27 21.50 24.06
C HIS A 74 15.61 22.13 23.62
N SER A 75 16.33 21.51 22.69
CA SER A 75 17.60 22.03 22.13
C SER A 75 17.41 23.03 20.97
N GLY A 76 16.17 23.43 20.69
CA GLY A 76 15.81 24.45 19.70
C GLY A 76 15.84 25.87 20.27
#